data_AF-A0A7J6D528-F1
#
_entry.id   AF-A0A7J6D528-F1
#
_cell.length_a   1.000
_cell.length_b   1.000
_cell.length_c   1.000
_cell.angle_alpha   90.00
_cell.angle_beta   90.00
_cell.angle_gamma   90.00
#
_symmetry.space_group_name_H-M   'P 1'
#
loop_
_entity.id
_entity.type
_entity.pdbx_description
1 polymer ?
#
loop_
_entity_poly.entity_id
_entity_poly.type
_entity_poly.pdbx_seq_one_letter_code
_entity_poly.pdbx_strand_id
1 'polypeptide(L)'
;MFDESLNHTSKKKQLDIHVRFWDDDKVHSRYLGSHFIGHSTAQDLLKHFKECVEQLNLSRLVSVSMDGPNVNFKFFELLQSDLNEMYGGAQLVSVGSCGLHTLHNAFKAGFSMWQVEKLLRSMHTLFNNVPARREDYVTVTKSSVFPLSFCGHRWLENLPVVERALEVWPSLQLYVDAVKRKELPNPGTGLYDTIEAAQKDPLILAKLHFFLTIARTFEPFLKRYQMDEPVMPFLAKDLAELMKSVLRRFVKREVLQDITKLQLTKLDLCEKKNLLLPQKIDIGLGAEKALKDTKISDLKVLEFRRDCMQGLTNIVRKVQEKSPLKYATVRQMACLDCSNMFRDPDRCKEQIKCLVQTYLQAKQLAGGVSAGRKLLVSAGAGRSRYRIFLDQQRARKESEARTQKRKLAEEYLTDLKRKKTTVQEVSTCLAREADMLAKEAEGKSVSKMAQLLSKSNALRRASKEKLAELKKVEEEITVKGDELRKM
;
A
#
# COMPACT_ATOMS: atom_id res chain seq x y z
N MET A 1 -17.10 -19.65 0.38
CA MET A 1 -16.10 -19.34 -0.65
C MET A 1 -15.61 -20.64 -1.21
N PHE A 2 -15.31 -20.72 -2.50
CA PHE A 2 -14.55 -21.83 -3.04
C PHE A 2 -13.40 -21.32 -3.92
N ASP A 3 -12.35 -22.11 -4.00
CA ASP A 3 -11.18 -21.87 -4.85
C ASP A 3 -10.88 -23.13 -5.68
N GLU A 4 -10.42 -22.93 -6.91
CA GLU A 4 -10.08 -24.01 -7.83
C GLU A 4 -8.60 -23.94 -8.17
N SER A 5 -7.84 -24.95 -7.78
CA SER A 5 -6.40 -24.98 -7.98
C SER A 5 -5.92 -26.30 -8.60
N LEU A 6 -4.74 -26.29 -9.22
CA LEU A 6 -4.09 -27.53 -9.65
C LEU A 6 -3.21 -28.04 -8.51
N ASN A 7 -3.50 -29.23 -7.99
CA ASN A 7 -2.64 -29.85 -6.99
C ASN A 7 -1.33 -30.31 -7.65
N HIS A 8 -0.20 -29.75 -7.21
CA HIS A 8 1.09 -29.98 -7.84
C HIS A 8 1.60 -31.43 -7.69
N THR A 9 1.18 -32.15 -6.65
CA THR A 9 1.58 -33.54 -6.38
C THR A 9 0.72 -34.52 -7.17
N SER A 10 -0.61 -34.42 -7.02
CA SER A 10 -1.53 -35.38 -7.66
C SER A 10 -1.83 -35.07 -9.13
N LYS A 11 -1.47 -33.85 -9.60
CA LYS A 11 -1.82 -33.31 -10.92
C LYS A 11 -3.32 -33.29 -11.21
N LYS A 12 -4.14 -33.31 -10.16
CA LYS A 12 -5.60 -33.20 -10.25
C LYS A 12 -6.05 -31.79 -9.91
N LYS A 13 -7.14 -31.36 -10.53
CA LYS A 13 -7.81 -30.13 -10.15
C LYS A 13 -8.49 -30.36 -8.79
N GLN A 14 -8.32 -29.42 -7.88
CA GLN A 14 -8.82 -29.45 -6.52
C GLN A 14 -9.76 -28.27 -6.32
N LEU A 15 -10.95 -28.56 -5.80
CA LEU A 15 -11.96 -27.59 -5.40
C LEU A 15 -11.93 -27.50 -3.88
N ASP A 16 -11.44 -26.39 -3.34
CA ASP A 16 -11.35 -26.13 -1.90
C ASP A 16 -12.52 -25.27 -1.45
N ILE A 17 -13.17 -25.63 -0.33
CA ILE A 17 -14.34 -24.91 0.16
C ILE A 17 -14.09 -24.41 1.58
N HIS A 18 -14.35 -23.12 1.76
CA HIS A 18 -14.26 -22.42 3.04
C HIS A 18 -15.60 -21.79 3.39
N VAL A 19 -16.02 -21.92 4.65
CA VAL A 19 -17.13 -21.14 5.21
C VAL A 19 -16.58 -19.98 6.02
N ARG A 20 -17.21 -18.82 5.85
CA ARG A 20 -16.91 -17.62 6.64
C ARG A 20 -18.16 -17.17 7.34
N PHE A 21 -18.08 -17.00 8.65
CA PHE A 21 -19.22 -16.65 9.50
C PHE A 21 -18.79 -15.70 10.61
N TRP A 22 -19.76 -14.99 11.17
CA TRP A 22 -19.56 -14.17 12.36
C TRP A 22 -19.84 -15.02 13.60
N ASP A 23 -18.94 -14.95 14.57
CA ASP A 23 -19.11 -15.46 15.91
C ASP A 23 -18.81 -14.31 16.88
N ASP A 24 -19.83 -13.85 17.59
CA ASP A 24 -19.82 -12.62 18.39
C ASP A 24 -19.22 -11.40 17.65
N ASP A 25 -18.02 -10.97 18.07
CA ASP A 25 -17.33 -9.79 17.57
C ASP A 25 -16.26 -10.12 16.52
N LYS A 26 -16.13 -11.38 16.11
CA LYS A 26 -15.07 -11.87 15.21
C LYS A 26 -15.62 -12.56 13.97
N VAL A 27 -14.84 -12.46 12.90
CA VAL A 27 -15.04 -13.26 11.68
C VAL A 27 -14.19 -14.51 11.79
N HIS A 28 -14.82 -15.66 11.60
CA HIS A 28 -14.14 -16.95 11.52
C HIS A 28 -14.16 -17.46 10.08
N SER A 29 -13.00 -17.91 9.62
CA SER A 29 -12.81 -18.61 8.36
C SER A 29 -12.50 -20.08 8.68
N ARG A 30 -13.37 -21.01 8.29
CA ARG A 30 -13.20 -22.45 8.50
C ARG A 30 -13.12 -23.17 7.16
N TYR A 31 -12.06 -23.95 6.98
CA TYR A 31 -11.97 -24.91 5.88
C TYR A 31 -12.97 -26.05 6.12
N LEU A 32 -13.81 -26.34 5.12
CA LEU A 32 -14.77 -27.42 5.20
C LEU A 32 -14.24 -28.71 4.59
N GLY A 33 -13.55 -28.60 3.45
CA GLY A 33 -13.05 -29.76 2.73
C GLY A 33 -12.64 -29.43 1.31
N SER A 34 -12.20 -30.47 0.60
CA SER A 34 -11.75 -30.41 -0.79
C SER A 34 -12.28 -31.59 -1.58
N HIS A 35 -12.56 -31.36 -2.86
CA HIS A 35 -12.84 -32.43 -3.81
C HIS A 35 -11.83 -32.40 -4.96
N PHE A 36 -11.31 -33.56 -5.36
CA PHE A 36 -10.57 -33.69 -6.61
C PHE A 36 -11.54 -33.88 -7.76
N ILE A 37 -11.46 -33.01 -8.75
CA ILE A 37 -12.36 -33.00 -9.91
C ILE A 37 -11.57 -33.19 -11.20
N GLY A 38 -12.18 -33.90 -12.16
CA GLY A 38 -11.66 -34.04 -13.51
C GLY A 38 -12.24 -32.95 -14.41
N HIS A 39 -13.54 -33.06 -14.69
CA HIS A 39 -14.32 -32.02 -15.33
C HIS A 39 -14.79 -30.97 -14.32
N SER A 40 -14.87 -29.72 -14.78
CA SER A 40 -15.29 -28.58 -13.96
C SER A 40 -16.31 -27.74 -14.73
N THR A 41 -17.37 -28.38 -15.23
CA THR A 41 -18.55 -27.65 -15.72
C THR A 41 -19.29 -27.00 -14.56
N ALA A 42 -20.23 -26.11 -14.84
CA ALA A 42 -21.02 -25.46 -13.78
C ALA A 42 -21.83 -26.47 -12.95
N GLN A 43 -22.34 -27.52 -13.60
CA GLN A 43 -23.06 -28.62 -12.96
C GLN A 43 -22.13 -29.48 -12.10
N ASP A 44 -20.92 -29.78 -12.58
CA ASP A 44 -19.92 -30.50 -11.78
C ASP A 44 -19.57 -29.71 -10.53
N LEU A 45 -19.30 -28.40 -10.66
CA LEU A 45 -18.99 -27.54 -9.53
C LEU A 45 -20.15 -27.49 -8.53
N LEU A 46 -21.39 -27.41 -9.01
CA LEU A 46 -22.58 -27.38 -8.15
C LEU A 46 -22.74 -28.67 -7.36
N LYS A 47 -22.56 -29.82 -8.02
CA LYS A 47 -22.62 -31.13 -7.38
C LYS A 47 -21.60 -31.24 -6.24
N HIS A 48 -20.32 -31.05 -6.53
CA HIS A 48 -19.26 -31.18 -5.53
C HIS A 48 -19.35 -30.10 -4.43
N PHE A 49 -19.81 -28.90 -4.78
CA PHE A 49 -20.09 -27.88 -3.79
C PHE A 49 -21.15 -28.33 -2.78
N LYS A 50 -22.30 -28.84 -3.27
CA LYS A 50 -23.39 -29.35 -2.42
C LYS A 50 -22.95 -30.51 -1.53
N GLU A 51 -22.18 -31.46 -2.07
CA GLU A 51 -21.61 -32.58 -1.30
C GLU A 51 -20.76 -32.06 -0.13
N CYS A 52 -19.90 -31.06 -0.36
CA CYS A 52 -19.02 -30.52 0.69
C CYS A 52 -19.75 -29.68 1.75
N VAL A 53 -20.88 -29.08 1.38
CA VAL A 53 -21.68 -28.22 2.28
C VAL A 53 -22.95 -28.88 2.81
N GLU A 54 -23.13 -30.19 2.62
CA GLU A 54 -24.29 -30.97 3.11
C GLU A 54 -24.48 -30.79 4.63
N GLN A 55 -23.35 -30.75 5.33
CA GLN A 55 -23.05 -30.01 6.56
C GLN A 55 -23.99 -28.92 7.08
N LEU A 56 -24.34 -28.01 6.18
CA LEU A 56 -24.68 -26.63 6.48
C LEU A 56 -26.13 -26.34 6.14
N ASN A 57 -26.74 -25.48 6.94
CA ASN A 57 -28.05 -24.96 6.62
C ASN A 57 -27.95 -23.86 5.54
N LEU A 58 -28.12 -24.25 4.28
CA LEU A 58 -28.02 -23.34 3.13
C LEU A 58 -29.12 -22.27 3.07
N SER A 59 -30.22 -22.41 3.81
CA SER A 59 -31.21 -21.32 3.95
C SER A 59 -30.63 -20.06 4.62
N ARG A 60 -29.49 -20.19 5.31
CA ARG A 60 -28.77 -19.08 5.96
C ARG A 60 -27.56 -18.60 5.14
N LEU A 61 -27.35 -19.14 3.94
CA LEU A 61 -26.24 -18.74 3.08
C LEU A 61 -26.47 -17.34 2.52
N VAL A 62 -25.60 -16.40 2.90
CA VAL A 62 -25.70 -14.99 2.48
C VAL A 62 -25.13 -14.77 1.08
N SER A 63 -23.96 -15.34 0.79
CA SER A 63 -23.23 -15.08 -0.44
C SER A 63 -22.21 -16.18 -0.71
N VAL A 64 -21.78 -16.29 -1.96
CA VAL A 64 -20.67 -17.14 -2.37
C VAL A 64 -19.60 -16.27 -3.01
N SER A 65 -18.41 -16.31 -2.44
CA SER A 65 -17.21 -15.73 -3.05
C SER A 65 -16.55 -16.78 -3.94
N MET A 66 -16.23 -16.38 -5.17
CA MET A 66 -15.70 -17.24 -6.23
C MET A 66 -14.88 -16.42 -7.22
N ASP A 67 -14.09 -17.11 -8.02
CA ASP A 67 -13.36 -16.52 -9.14
C ASP A 67 -14.26 -16.04 -10.28
N GLY A 68 -13.63 -15.36 -11.24
CA GLY A 68 -14.34 -14.71 -12.34
C GLY A 68 -14.52 -15.46 -13.66
N PRO A 69 -14.22 -16.77 -13.87
CA PRO A 69 -14.51 -17.41 -15.14
C PRO A 69 -16.02 -17.58 -15.35
N ASN A 70 -16.47 -17.64 -16.61
CA ASN A 70 -17.91 -17.72 -16.94
C ASN A 70 -18.59 -18.95 -16.34
N VAL A 71 -17.85 -20.05 -16.17
CA VAL A 71 -18.34 -21.28 -15.54
C VAL A 71 -18.74 -21.06 -14.07
N ASN A 72 -18.03 -20.20 -13.34
CA ASN A 72 -18.33 -19.89 -11.93
C ASN A 72 -19.58 -19.00 -11.82
N PHE A 73 -19.74 -18.05 -12.74
CA PHE A 73 -20.99 -17.29 -12.86
C PHE A 73 -22.17 -18.22 -13.18
N LYS A 74 -21.98 -19.20 -14.06
CA LYS A 74 -23.04 -20.17 -14.35
C LYS A 74 -23.36 -21.06 -13.15
N PHE A 75 -22.35 -21.50 -12.40
CA PHE A 75 -22.53 -22.19 -11.12
C PHE A 75 -23.37 -21.35 -10.15
N PHE A 76 -23.06 -20.06 -10.00
CA PHE A 76 -23.80 -19.15 -9.12
C PHE A 76 -25.27 -19.02 -9.51
N GLU A 77 -25.56 -18.91 -10.81
CA GLU A 77 -26.95 -18.91 -11.32
C GLU A 77 -27.70 -20.19 -10.95
N LEU A 78 -27.05 -21.35 -11.12
CA LEU A 78 -27.67 -22.64 -10.80
C LEU A 78 -27.92 -22.78 -9.29
N LEU A 79 -26.92 -22.45 -8.46
CA LEU A 79 -27.08 -22.44 -7.00
C LEU A 79 -28.19 -21.48 -6.57
N GLN A 80 -28.26 -20.30 -7.18
CA GLN A 80 -29.32 -19.34 -6.93
C GLN A 80 -30.70 -19.91 -7.29
N SER A 81 -30.83 -20.63 -8.40
CA SER A 81 -32.09 -21.29 -8.76
C SER A 81 -32.51 -22.32 -7.72
N ASP A 82 -31.58 -23.18 -7.29
CA ASP A 82 -31.85 -24.21 -6.29
C ASP A 82 -32.28 -23.63 -4.95
N LEU A 83 -31.60 -22.58 -4.48
CA LEU A 83 -31.94 -21.92 -3.21
C LEU A 83 -33.31 -21.23 -3.27
N ASN A 84 -33.67 -20.67 -4.43
CA ASN A 84 -34.97 -20.06 -4.64
C ASN A 84 -36.08 -21.12 -4.53
N GLU A 85 -35.93 -22.26 -5.21
CA GLU A 85 -36.90 -23.36 -5.19
C GLU A 85 -37.01 -24.01 -3.80
N MET A 86 -35.87 -24.38 -3.19
CA MET A 86 -35.85 -25.12 -1.92
C MET A 86 -36.20 -24.27 -0.71
N TYR A 87 -35.88 -22.97 -0.73
CA TYR A 87 -36.03 -22.08 0.43
C TYR A 87 -36.98 -20.92 0.16
N GLY A 88 -38.01 -21.16 -0.67
CA GLY A 88 -39.17 -20.29 -0.80
C GLY A 88 -38.83 -18.88 -1.27
N GLY A 89 -37.98 -18.73 -2.29
CA GLY A 89 -37.61 -17.43 -2.84
C GLY A 89 -36.34 -16.81 -2.28
N ALA A 90 -35.51 -17.55 -1.55
CA ALA A 90 -34.24 -17.04 -1.02
C ALA A 90 -33.28 -16.64 -2.17
N GLN A 91 -32.67 -15.46 -2.04
CA GLN A 91 -31.69 -14.95 -3.00
C GLN A 91 -30.34 -14.72 -2.36
N LEU A 92 -29.27 -15.07 -3.06
CA LEU A 92 -27.89 -14.78 -2.70
C LEU A 92 -27.58 -13.30 -2.97
N VAL A 93 -26.86 -12.68 -2.05
CA VAL A 93 -26.34 -11.32 -2.25
C VAL A 93 -25.10 -11.39 -3.12
N SER A 94 -25.21 -10.89 -4.35
CA SER A 94 -24.09 -10.82 -5.28
C SER A 94 -23.25 -9.55 -5.07
N VAL A 95 -21.94 -9.75 -4.96
CA VAL A 95 -20.93 -8.68 -4.90
C VAL A 95 -19.93 -8.75 -6.07
N GLY A 96 -20.23 -9.60 -7.06
CA GLY A 96 -19.34 -9.93 -8.18
C GLY A 96 -18.38 -11.07 -7.87
N SER A 97 -17.40 -11.26 -8.76
CA SER A 97 -16.32 -12.23 -8.61
C SER A 97 -15.17 -11.67 -7.76
N CYS A 98 -14.18 -12.50 -7.46
CA CYS A 98 -12.95 -12.12 -6.78
C CYS A 98 -12.32 -10.86 -7.41
N GLY A 99 -12.21 -9.81 -6.59
CA GLY A 99 -11.61 -8.54 -7.00
C GLY A 99 -10.14 -8.68 -7.36
N LEU A 100 -9.39 -9.49 -6.60
CA LEU A 100 -7.95 -9.72 -6.85
C LEU A 100 -7.71 -10.35 -8.22
N HIS A 101 -8.43 -11.42 -8.57
CA HIS A 101 -8.33 -12.05 -9.88
C HIS A 101 -8.70 -11.09 -11.01
N THR A 102 -9.68 -10.21 -10.80
CA THR A 102 -10.01 -9.14 -11.76
C THR A 102 -8.82 -8.20 -11.98
N LEU A 103 -8.13 -7.78 -10.91
CA LEU A 103 -6.97 -6.89 -11.01
C LEU A 103 -5.75 -7.57 -11.64
N HIS A 104 -5.46 -8.84 -11.29
CA HIS A 104 -4.38 -9.62 -11.90
C HIS A 104 -4.58 -9.76 -13.41
N ASN A 105 -5.80 -10.12 -13.84
CA ASN A 105 -6.14 -10.24 -15.26
C ASN A 105 -6.11 -8.90 -15.99
N ALA A 106 -6.57 -7.83 -15.33
CA ALA A 106 -6.49 -6.49 -15.89
C ALA A 106 -5.04 -6.05 -16.12
N PHE A 107 -4.17 -6.25 -15.13
CA PHE A 107 -2.76 -5.93 -15.24
C PHE A 107 -2.09 -6.75 -16.36
N LYS A 108 -2.34 -8.06 -16.43
CA LYS A 108 -1.88 -8.92 -17.55
C LYS A 108 -2.29 -8.35 -18.92
N ALA A 109 -3.55 -7.96 -19.08
CA ALA A 109 -4.05 -7.41 -20.33
C ALA A 109 -3.35 -6.10 -20.72
N GLY A 110 -2.95 -5.29 -19.75
CA GLY A 110 -2.18 -4.05 -19.96
C GLY A 110 -0.81 -4.26 -20.60
N PHE A 111 -0.14 -5.36 -20.26
CA PHE A 111 1.25 -5.62 -20.65
C PHE A 111 1.42 -6.70 -21.71
N SER A 112 0.32 -7.30 -22.17
CA SER A 112 0.34 -8.38 -23.17
C SER A 112 1.03 -7.99 -24.48
N MET A 113 1.01 -6.71 -24.84
CA MET A 113 1.64 -6.19 -26.07
C MET A 113 3.18 -6.26 -26.07
N TRP A 114 3.82 -6.23 -24.90
CA TRP A 114 5.29 -6.21 -24.80
C TRP A 114 5.89 -7.56 -24.40
N GLN A 115 5.06 -8.60 -24.17
CA GLN A 115 5.52 -9.94 -23.81
C GLN A 115 6.49 -9.95 -22.60
N VAL A 116 6.30 -9.04 -21.63
CA VAL A 116 7.17 -8.90 -20.45
C VAL A 116 7.26 -10.22 -19.66
N GLU A 117 6.15 -10.98 -19.58
CA GLU A 117 6.14 -12.33 -18.99
C GLU A 117 7.16 -13.26 -19.66
N LYS A 118 7.26 -13.24 -20.99
CA LYS A 118 8.18 -14.10 -21.74
C LYS A 118 9.63 -13.78 -21.38
N LEU A 119 9.97 -12.49 -21.29
CA LEU A 119 11.30 -12.06 -20.88
C LEU A 119 11.62 -12.47 -19.43
N LEU A 120 10.76 -12.09 -18.47
CA LEU A 120 11.00 -12.35 -17.05
C LEU A 120 11.13 -13.86 -16.76
N ARG A 121 10.29 -14.70 -17.40
CA ARG A 121 10.43 -16.16 -17.33
C ARG A 121 11.73 -16.66 -17.92
N SER A 122 12.14 -16.10 -19.07
CA SER A 122 13.38 -16.51 -19.74
C SER A 122 14.61 -16.19 -18.90
N MET A 123 14.64 -15.01 -18.28
CA MET A 123 15.72 -14.58 -17.38
C MET A 123 15.94 -15.59 -16.25
N HIS A 124 14.88 -16.01 -15.55
CA HIS A 124 14.99 -17.01 -14.49
C HIS A 124 15.31 -18.41 -15.02
N THR A 125 14.55 -18.87 -16.02
CA THR A 125 14.62 -20.27 -16.49
C THR A 125 15.97 -20.59 -17.14
N LEU A 126 16.65 -19.59 -17.71
CA LEU A 126 18.00 -19.78 -18.23
C LEU A 126 18.97 -20.30 -17.16
N PHE A 127 18.86 -19.83 -15.92
CA PHE A 127 19.79 -20.21 -14.82
C PHE A 127 19.19 -21.22 -13.83
N ASN A 128 17.88 -21.48 -13.91
CA ASN A 128 17.20 -22.38 -12.99
C ASN A 128 17.64 -23.84 -13.21
N ASN A 129 18.11 -24.50 -12.15
CA ASN A 129 18.61 -25.88 -12.17
C ASN A 129 19.72 -26.16 -13.22
N VAL A 130 20.51 -25.14 -13.59
CA VAL A 130 21.65 -25.33 -14.50
C VAL A 130 22.95 -24.79 -13.88
N PRO A 131 23.70 -25.63 -13.14
CA PRO A 131 24.91 -25.21 -12.43
C PRO A 131 25.97 -24.57 -13.32
N ALA A 132 26.27 -25.16 -14.48
CA ALA A 132 27.29 -24.66 -15.41
C ALA A 132 27.03 -23.19 -15.81
N ARG A 133 25.80 -22.86 -16.23
CA ARG A 133 25.45 -21.48 -16.60
C ARG A 133 25.48 -20.51 -15.41
N ARG A 134 25.24 -20.99 -14.19
CA ARG A 134 25.36 -20.17 -12.98
C ARG A 134 26.82 -19.88 -12.66
N GLU A 135 27.70 -20.86 -12.81
CA GLU A 135 29.15 -20.68 -12.67
C GLU A 135 29.69 -19.70 -13.71
N ASP A 136 29.31 -19.86 -14.97
CA ASP A 136 29.66 -18.95 -16.07
C ASP A 136 29.20 -17.50 -15.77
N TYR A 137 27.94 -17.35 -15.35
CA TYR A 137 27.37 -16.06 -14.96
C TYR A 137 28.14 -15.41 -13.81
N VAL A 138 28.41 -16.14 -12.73
CA VAL A 138 29.16 -15.62 -11.57
C VAL A 138 30.58 -15.23 -11.98
N THR A 139 31.22 -16.05 -12.81
CA THR A 139 32.59 -15.85 -13.25
C THR A 139 32.74 -14.58 -14.09
N VAL A 140 31.84 -14.36 -15.05
CA VAL A 140 31.88 -13.20 -15.95
C VAL A 140 31.38 -11.93 -15.27
N THR A 141 30.31 -12.01 -14.47
CA THR A 141 29.64 -10.84 -13.91
C THR A 141 30.13 -10.44 -12.53
N LYS A 142 30.86 -11.33 -11.84
CA LYS A 142 31.25 -11.22 -10.43
C LYS A 142 30.07 -11.06 -9.45
N SER A 143 28.86 -11.42 -9.88
CA SER A 143 27.63 -11.36 -9.08
C SER A 143 27.03 -12.74 -8.87
N SER A 144 26.57 -13.00 -7.65
CA SER A 144 25.79 -14.19 -7.28
C SER A 144 24.29 -13.92 -7.18
N VAL A 145 23.83 -12.75 -7.65
CA VAL A 145 22.42 -12.36 -7.64
C VAL A 145 21.76 -12.79 -8.95
N PHE A 146 20.68 -13.58 -8.86
CA PHE A 146 19.98 -14.15 -10.03
C PHE A 146 18.55 -13.62 -10.18
N PRO A 147 17.98 -13.67 -11.39
CA PRO A 147 16.56 -13.39 -11.64
C PRO A 147 15.61 -14.27 -10.81
N LEU A 148 14.42 -13.76 -10.50
CA LEU A 148 13.38 -14.49 -9.75
C LEU A 148 12.34 -15.13 -10.69
N SER A 149 11.70 -16.20 -10.21
CA SER A 149 10.64 -16.90 -10.95
C SER A 149 9.39 -16.03 -11.10
N PHE A 150 8.81 -16.01 -12.31
CA PHE A 150 7.59 -15.27 -12.63
C PHE A 150 6.33 -16.14 -12.51
N CYS A 151 5.32 -15.65 -11.79
CA CYS A 151 4.01 -16.30 -11.64
C CYS A 151 3.00 -15.78 -12.67
N GLY A 152 2.61 -16.65 -13.62
CA GLY A 152 1.70 -16.29 -14.72
C GLY A 152 0.23 -16.09 -14.35
N HIS A 153 -0.20 -16.59 -13.19
CA HIS A 153 -1.57 -16.45 -12.70
C HIS A 153 -1.71 -15.29 -11.73
N ARG A 154 -0.61 -14.83 -11.12
CA ARG A 154 -0.57 -13.76 -10.11
C ARG A 154 0.33 -12.61 -10.54
N TRP A 155 -0.05 -11.96 -11.65
CA TRP A 155 0.79 -10.94 -12.31
C TRP A 155 1.31 -9.84 -11.38
N LEU A 156 0.46 -9.31 -10.51
CA LEU A 156 0.81 -8.24 -9.59
C LEU A 156 1.70 -8.68 -8.41
N GLU A 157 1.80 -9.98 -8.12
CA GLU A 157 2.77 -10.51 -7.13
C GLU A 157 4.20 -10.53 -7.71
N ASN A 158 4.38 -10.29 -9.02
CA ASN A 158 5.69 -10.23 -9.66
C ASN A 158 6.39 -8.88 -9.49
N LEU A 159 5.96 -8.02 -8.55
CA LEU A 159 6.65 -6.78 -8.23
C LEU A 159 8.13 -7.04 -7.85
N PRO A 160 8.47 -7.96 -6.93
CA PRO A 160 9.87 -8.28 -6.63
C PRO A 160 10.62 -8.88 -7.82
N VAL A 161 9.91 -9.57 -8.73
CA VAL A 161 10.51 -10.19 -9.92
C VAL A 161 11.01 -9.13 -10.90
N VAL A 162 10.22 -8.08 -11.15
CA VAL A 162 10.65 -6.99 -12.02
C VAL A 162 11.71 -6.12 -11.35
N GLU A 163 11.66 -5.92 -10.02
CA GLU A 163 12.72 -5.23 -9.27
C GLU A 163 14.04 -5.97 -9.40
N ARG A 164 14.02 -7.29 -9.18
CA ARG A 164 15.21 -8.13 -9.40
C ARG A 164 15.67 -8.11 -10.85
N ALA A 165 14.74 -8.13 -11.81
CA ALA A 165 15.09 -8.11 -13.23
C ALA A 165 15.85 -6.82 -13.61
N LEU A 166 15.43 -5.66 -13.06
CA LEU A 166 16.13 -4.40 -13.23
C LEU A 166 17.50 -4.39 -12.54
N GLU A 167 17.59 -4.95 -11.32
CA GLU A 167 18.83 -5.08 -10.56
C GLU A 167 19.89 -5.90 -11.31
N VAL A 168 19.51 -7.06 -11.86
CA VAL A 168 20.43 -8.00 -12.53
C VAL A 168 20.64 -7.68 -14.02
N TRP A 169 19.95 -6.68 -14.57
CA TRP A 169 20.02 -6.36 -16.00
C TRP A 169 21.46 -6.09 -16.47
N PRO A 170 22.28 -5.25 -15.78
CA PRO A 170 23.65 -5.00 -16.21
C PRO A 170 24.52 -6.27 -16.23
N SER A 171 24.40 -7.12 -15.21
CA SER A 171 25.08 -8.41 -15.15
C SER A 171 24.61 -9.35 -16.27
N LEU A 172 23.32 -9.35 -16.60
CA LEU A 172 22.79 -10.15 -17.70
C LEU A 172 23.33 -9.68 -19.07
N GLN A 173 23.53 -8.36 -19.26
CA GLN A 173 24.16 -7.82 -20.45
C GLN A 173 25.60 -8.33 -20.59
N LEU A 174 26.40 -8.28 -19.52
CA LEU A 174 27.76 -8.82 -19.52
C LEU A 174 27.82 -10.31 -19.90
N TYR A 175 26.88 -11.11 -19.36
CA TYR A 175 26.77 -12.53 -19.71
C TYR A 175 26.46 -12.73 -21.20
N VAL A 176 25.47 -12.01 -21.74
CA VAL A 176 25.10 -12.12 -23.17
C VAL A 176 26.24 -11.63 -24.07
N ASP A 177 26.96 -10.58 -23.67
CA ASP A 177 28.07 -10.06 -24.44
C ASP A 177 29.26 -11.04 -24.45
N ALA A 178 29.54 -11.74 -23.34
CA ALA A 178 30.55 -12.80 -23.29
C ALA A 178 30.21 -13.98 -24.20
N VAL A 179 28.93 -14.39 -24.26
CA VAL A 179 28.46 -15.39 -25.23
C VAL A 179 28.66 -14.90 -26.67
N LYS A 180 28.33 -13.64 -26.98
CA LYS A 180 28.54 -13.05 -28.32
C LYS A 180 30.02 -12.97 -28.71
N ARG A 181 30.91 -12.69 -27.76
CA ARG A 181 32.37 -12.71 -27.94
C ARG A 181 32.95 -14.13 -28.02
N LYS A 182 32.12 -15.18 -27.87
CA LYS A 182 32.52 -16.59 -27.84
C LYS A 182 33.44 -16.94 -26.65
N GLU A 183 33.39 -16.15 -25.58
CA GLU A 183 34.07 -16.44 -24.31
C GLU A 183 33.30 -17.49 -23.50
N LEU A 184 31.98 -17.57 -23.70
CA LEU A 184 31.08 -18.56 -23.11
C LEU A 184 30.36 -19.36 -24.20
N PRO A 185 29.97 -20.62 -23.93
CA PRO A 185 29.16 -21.40 -24.86
C PRO A 185 27.78 -20.76 -25.05
N ASN A 186 27.30 -20.73 -26.29
CA ASN A 186 25.94 -20.28 -26.58
C ASN A 186 24.95 -21.33 -26.07
N PRO A 187 23.96 -20.96 -25.23
CA PRO A 187 22.96 -21.90 -24.74
C PRO A 187 22.11 -22.56 -25.84
N GLY A 188 21.96 -21.93 -27.02
CA GLY A 188 21.19 -22.46 -28.14
C GLY A 188 19.70 -22.67 -27.84
N THR A 189 19.12 -21.87 -26.94
CA THR A 189 17.72 -22.00 -26.50
C THR A 189 16.92 -20.75 -26.82
N GLY A 190 15.62 -20.92 -27.11
CA GLY A 190 14.69 -19.80 -27.29
C GLY A 190 14.57 -18.88 -26.06
N LEU A 191 14.98 -19.36 -24.87
CA LEU A 191 15.08 -18.54 -23.65
C LEU A 191 16.21 -17.52 -23.79
N TYR A 192 17.39 -17.96 -24.25
CA TYR A 192 18.52 -17.08 -24.53
C TYR A 192 18.19 -16.10 -25.66
N ASP A 193 17.57 -16.58 -26.75
CA ASP A 193 17.18 -15.72 -27.88
C ASP A 193 16.22 -14.61 -27.44
N THR A 194 15.33 -14.90 -26.49
CA THR A 194 14.41 -13.91 -25.91
C THR A 194 15.17 -12.82 -25.13
N ILE A 195 16.19 -13.20 -24.35
CA ILE A 195 17.02 -12.26 -23.60
C ILE A 195 17.89 -11.44 -24.56
N GLU A 196 18.47 -12.08 -25.57
CA GLU A 196 19.30 -11.40 -26.57
C GLU A 196 18.48 -10.39 -27.38
N ALA A 197 17.26 -10.76 -27.79
CA ALA A 197 16.34 -9.85 -28.48
C ALA A 197 15.95 -8.67 -27.58
N ALA A 198 15.72 -8.90 -26.28
CA ALA A 198 15.43 -7.85 -25.33
C ALA A 198 16.63 -6.89 -25.13
N GLN A 199 17.87 -7.39 -25.13
CA GLN A 199 19.06 -6.52 -25.09
C GLN A 199 19.18 -5.62 -26.33
N LYS A 200 18.68 -6.08 -27.49
CA LYS A 200 18.65 -5.28 -28.74
C LYS A 200 17.53 -4.23 -28.75
N ASP A 201 16.54 -4.33 -27.86
CA ASP A 201 15.44 -3.37 -27.75
C ASP A 201 15.86 -2.15 -26.90
N PRO A 202 16.02 -0.95 -27.49
CA PRO A 202 16.44 0.23 -26.76
C PRO A 202 15.41 0.69 -25.70
N LEU A 203 14.16 0.21 -25.78
CA LEU A 203 13.09 0.59 -24.86
C LEU A 203 12.89 -0.40 -23.71
N ILE A 204 13.68 -1.48 -23.62
CA ILE A 204 13.38 -2.55 -22.67
C ILE A 204 13.39 -2.10 -21.21
N LEU A 205 14.37 -1.28 -20.81
CA LEU A 205 14.45 -0.74 -19.46
C LEU A 205 13.27 0.20 -19.17
N ALA A 206 12.86 1.02 -20.15
CA ALA A 206 11.68 1.86 -20.02
C ALA A 206 10.40 1.03 -19.85
N LYS A 207 10.25 -0.08 -20.58
CA LYS A 207 9.12 -1.04 -20.44
C LYS A 207 9.10 -1.69 -19.05
N LEU A 208 10.24 -2.15 -18.55
CA LEU A 208 10.36 -2.75 -17.21
C LEU A 208 10.08 -1.73 -16.09
N HIS A 209 10.59 -0.50 -16.22
CA HIS A 209 10.29 0.57 -15.26
C HIS A 209 8.83 1.02 -15.30
N PHE A 210 8.20 1.05 -16.48
CA PHE A 210 6.76 1.32 -16.59
C PHE A 210 5.96 0.20 -15.92
N PHE A 211 6.28 -1.07 -16.19
CA PHE A 211 5.68 -2.22 -15.52
C PHE A 211 5.80 -2.10 -13.99
N LEU A 212 6.99 -1.82 -13.48
CA LEU A 212 7.26 -1.61 -12.07
C LEU A 212 6.38 -0.49 -11.47
N THR A 213 6.32 0.66 -12.15
CA THR A 213 5.55 1.83 -11.72
C THR A 213 4.07 1.51 -11.59
N ILE A 214 3.51 0.80 -12.59
CA ILE A 214 2.10 0.43 -12.54
C ILE A 214 1.87 -0.64 -11.48
N ALA A 215 2.73 -1.66 -11.36
CA ALA A 215 2.60 -2.70 -10.32
C ALA A 215 2.56 -2.10 -8.91
N ARG A 216 3.44 -1.13 -8.61
CA ARG A 216 3.47 -0.40 -7.33
C ARG A 216 2.17 0.35 -7.01
N THR A 217 1.45 0.80 -8.04
CA THR A 217 0.15 1.47 -7.85
C THR A 217 -0.91 0.51 -7.28
N PHE A 218 -0.81 -0.80 -7.57
CA PHE A 218 -1.77 -1.82 -7.13
C PHE A 218 -1.37 -2.47 -5.81
N GLU A 219 -0.09 -2.45 -5.43
CA GLU A 219 0.44 -3.16 -4.27
C GLU A 219 -0.30 -2.88 -2.95
N PRO A 220 -0.63 -1.62 -2.57
CA PRO A 220 -1.35 -1.37 -1.32
C PRO A 220 -2.74 -2.01 -1.29
N PHE A 221 -3.42 -2.03 -2.45
CA PHE A 221 -4.72 -2.69 -2.57
C PHE A 221 -4.57 -4.19 -2.41
N LEU A 222 -3.63 -4.82 -3.11
CA LEU A 222 -3.43 -6.28 -3.02
C LEU A 222 -3.13 -6.73 -1.60
N LYS A 223 -2.15 -6.07 -0.94
CA LYS A 223 -1.78 -6.37 0.44
C LYS A 223 -2.99 -6.31 1.37
N ARG A 224 -3.84 -5.30 1.23
CA ARG A 224 -5.04 -5.13 2.07
C ARG A 224 -6.11 -6.20 1.83
N TYR A 225 -6.38 -6.53 0.56
CA TYR A 225 -7.48 -7.42 0.18
C TYR A 225 -7.09 -8.91 0.16
N GLN A 226 -5.82 -9.23 0.42
CA GLN A 226 -5.33 -10.59 0.67
C GLN A 226 -5.38 -10.98 2.16
N MET A 227 -5.72 -10.07 3.07
CA MET A 227 -5.83 -10.34 4.51
C MET A 227 -7.16 -11.01 4.88
N ASP A 228 -7.19 -11.69 6.03
CA ASP A 228 -8.41 -12.31 6.59
C ASP A 228 -9.31 -11.28 7.33
N GLU A 229 -9.06 -9.98 7.18
CA GLU A 229 -9.87 -8.92 7.80
C GLU A 229 -11.20 -8.66 7.06
N PRO A 230 -12.25 -8.17 7.75
CA PRO A 230 -13.53 -7.81 7.14
C PRO A 230 -13.43 -6.48 6.35
N VAL A 231 -12.79 -6.52 5.19
CA VAL A 231 -12.46 -5.31 4.40
C VAL A 231 -13.55 -4.85 3.41
N MET A 232 -14.67 -5.57 3.30
CA MET A 232 -15.77 -5.22 2.38
C MET A 232 -16.32 -3.79 2.54
N PRO A 233 -16.46 -3.21 3.74
CA PRO A 233 -16.88 -1.82 3.90
C PRO A 233 -15.98 -0.81 3.17
N PHE A 234 -14.70 -1.13 2.98
CA PHE A 234 -13.72 -0.24 2.37
C PHE A 234 -13.56 -0.46 0.86
N LEU A 235 -14.01 -1.61 0.34
CA LEU A 235 -13.81 -2.03 -1.06
C LEU A 235 -14.23 -0.97 -2.07
N ALA A 236 -15.42 -0.39 -1.90
CA ALA A 236 -15.94 0.57 -2.85
C ALA A 236 -15.14 1.88 -2.91
N LYS A 237 -14.50 2.27 -1.80
CA LYS A 237 -13.65 3.46 -1.71
C LYS A 237 -12.28 3.16 -2.29
N ASP A 238 -11.66 2.08 -1.82
CA ASP A 238 -10.29 1.74 -2.18
C ASP A 238 -10.17 1.39 -3.66
N LEU A 239 -11.12 0.63 -4.22
CA LEU A 239 -11.10 0.27 -5.64
C LEU A 239 -11.32 1.50 -6.53
N ALA A 240 -12.19 2.44 -6.11
CA ALA A 240 -12.39 3.68 -6.84
C ALA A 240 -11.12 4.56 -6.83
N GLU A 241 -10.40 4.61 -5.70
CA GLU A 241 -9.14 5.36 -5.62
C GLU A 241 -8.01 4.71 -6.41
N LEU A 242 -7.93 3.38 -6.42
CA LEU A 242 -7.02 2.63 -7.29
C LEU A 242 -7.29 2.94 -8.76
N MET A 243 -8.55 2.83 -9.21
CA MET A 243 -8.94 3.17 -10.59
C MET A 243 -8.61 4.62 -10.93
N LYS A 244 -8.91 5.57 -10.04
CA LYS A 244 -8.56 7.00 -10.24
C LYS A 244 -7.04 7.19 -10.33
N SER A 245 -6.25 6.49 -9.53
CA SER A 245 -4.79 6.59 -9.56
C SER A 245 -4.20 6.12 -10.89
N VAL A 246 -4.76 5.07 -11.50
CA VAL A 246 -4.39 4.63 -12.85
C VAL A 246 -4.88 5.63 -13.91
N LEU A 247 -6.13 6.08 -13.82
CA LEU A 247 -6.74 7.01 -14.77
C LEU A 247 -6.04 8.37 -14.82
N ARG A 248 -5.62 8.94 -13.67
CA ARG A 248 -4.91 10.23 -13.59
C ARG A 248 -3.64 10.28 -14.43
N ARG A 249 -3.07 9.14 -14.81
CA ARG A 249 -1.86 9.05 -15.64
C ARG A 249 -2.10 9.41 -17.11
N PHE A 250 -3.34 9.27 -17.60
CA PHE A 250 -3.65 9.40 -19.03
C PHE A 250 -5.02 10.05 -19.34
N VAL A 251 -5.85 10.31 -18.32
CA VAL A 251 -7.15 10.97 -18.43
C VAL A 251 -7.07 12.35 -17.79
N LYS A 252 -7.73 13.33 -18.42
CA LYS A 252 -7.76 14.71 -17.94
C LYS A 252 -8.42 14.83 -16.57
N ARG A 253 -7.93 15.76 -15.74
CA ARG A 253 -8.35 15.89 -14.33
C ARG A 253 -9.83 16.25 -14.20
N GLU A 254 -10.32 17.12 -15.06
CA GLU A 254 -11.70 17.58 -15.13
C GLU A 254 -12.70 16.43 -15.37
N VAL A 255 -12.30 15.37 -16.08
CA VAL A 255 -13.15 14.19 -16.32
C VAL A 255 -13.28 13.33 -15.05
N LEU A 256 -12.25 13.34 -14.21
CA LEU A 256 -12.20 12.54 -12.97
C LEU A 256 -12.73 13.29 -11.75
N GLN A 257 -12.98 14.58 -11.90
CA GLN A 257 -13.58 15.42 -10.87
C GLN A 257 -15.04 15.01 -10.68
N ASP A 258 -15.45 14.84 -9.41
CA ASP A 258 -16.82 14.49 -9.00
C ASP A 258 -17.44 13.22 -9.63
N ILE A 259 -16.64 12.44 -10.38
CA ILE A 259 -17.08 11.17 -10.95
C ILE A 259 -17.48 10.19 -9.84
N THR A 260 -18.71 9.68 -9.95
CA THR A 260 -19.23 8.70 -9.00
C THR A 260 -18.58 7.34 -9.21
N LYS A 261 -18.64 6.49 -8.16
CA LYS A 261 -18.12 5.11 -8.21
C LYS A 261 -18.76 4.28 -9.33
N LEU A 262 -20.03 4.52 -9.64
CA LEU A 262 -20.72 3.82 -10.73
C LEU A 262 -20.32 4.35 -12.11
N GLN A 263 -20.17 5.67 -12.26
CA GLN A 263 -19.69 6.29 -13.50
C GLN A 263 -18.26 5.82 -13.85
N LEU A 264 -17.38 5.59 -12.85
CA LEU A 264 -16.05 5.00 -13.09
C LEU A 264 -16.12 3.66 -13.85
N THR A 265 -17.15 2.85 -13.62
CA THR A 265 -17.31 1.55 -14.30
C THR A 265 -17.78 1.66 -15.75
N LYS A 266 -18.17 2.86 -16.17
CA LYS A 266 -18.76 3.17 -17.49
C LYS A 266 -18.00 4.29 -18.22
N LEU A 267 -16.90 4.78 -17.65
CA LEU A 267 -16.12 5.86 -18.23
C LEU A 267 -15.56 5.42 -19.59
N ASP A 268 -15.92 6.14 -20.64
CA ASP A 268 -15.42 5.86 -21.99
C ASP A 268 -13.99 6.36 -22.15
N LEU A 269 -13.11 5.44 -22.54
CA LEU A 269 -11.68 5.67 -22.78
C LEU A 269 -11.32 5.68 -24.27
N CYS A 270 -12.31 5.61 -25.19
CA CYS A 270 -12.12 5.87 -26.62
C CYS A 270 -12.10 7.36 -26.95
N GLU A 271 -12.75 8.17 -26.12
CA GLU A 271 -13.02 9.56 -26.45
C GLU A 271 -11.78 10.44 -26.26
N LYS A 272 -11.11 10.78 -27.38
CA LYS A 272 -9.85 11.54 -27.40
C LYS A 272 -9.91 12.86 -26.63
N LYS A 273 -11.07 13.53 -26.57
CA LYS A 273 -11.21 14.80 -25.82
C LYS A 273 -11.04 14.61 -24.30
N ASN A 274 -11.24 13.41 -23.77
CA ASN A 274 -11.12 13.09 -22.35
C ASN A 274 -9.70 12.64 -21.96
N LEU A 275 -8.87 12.30 -22.95
CA LEU A 275 -7.52 11.78 -22.76
C LEU A 275 -6.47 12.89 -22.80
N LEU A 276 -5.34 12.65 -22.14
CA LEU A 276 -4.15 13.47 -22.26
C LEU A 276 -3.48 13.26 -23.63
N LEU A 277 -2.73 14.25 -24.10
CA LEU A 277 -1.84 14.07 -25.24
C LEU A 277 -0.72 13.07 -24.86
N PRO A 278 -0.19 12.28 -25.81
CA PRO A 278 0.84 11.29 -25.52
C PRO A 278 2.03 11.84 -24.73
N GLN A 279 2.48 13.06 -25.03
CA GLN A 279 3.59 13.74 -24.37
C GLN A 279 3.34 14.00 -22.87
N LYS A 280 2.07 14.09 -22.45
CA LYS A 280 1.66 14.41 -21.07
C LYS A 280 1.32 13.16 -20.23
N ILE A 281 1.47 11.96 -20.80
CA ILE A 281 1.21 10.71 -20.07
C ILE A 281 2.26 10.53 -18.97
N ASP A 282 1.80 10.24 -17.75
CA ASP A 282 2.67 9.86 -16.65
C ASP A 282 3.09 8.38 -16.75
N ILE A 283 4.28 8.17 -17.30
CA ILE A 283 4.95 6.86 -17.40
C ILE A 283 5.83 6.51 -16.18
N GLY A 284 5.91 7.40 -15.19
CA GLY A 284 6.74 7.23 -14.00
C GLY A 284 8.21 7.61 -14.19
N LEU A 285 8.84 8.04 -13.08
CA LEU A 285 10.21 8.56 -13.07
C LEU A 285 11.26 7.58 -13.60
N GLY A 286 11.10 6.28 -13.32
CA GLY A 286 12.03 5.25 -13.79
C GLY A 286 12.03 5.12 -15.31
N ALA A 287 10.86 5.14 -15.94
CA ALA A 287 10.75 5.05 -17.39
C ALA A 287 11.23 6.35 -18.05
N GLU A 288 10.89 7.51 -17.48
CA GLU A 288 11.41 8.82 -17.93
C GLU A 288 12.95 8.86 -17.91
N LYS A 289 13.57 8.37 -16.83
CA LYS A 289 15.03 8.28 -16.72
C LYS A 289 15.61 7.35 -17.79
N ALA A 290 15.06 6.15 -17.95
CA ALA A 290 15.53 5.19 -18.95
C ALA A 290 15.44 5.72 -20.39
N LEU A 291 14.41 6.50 -20.71
CA LEU A 291 14.28 7.15 -22.02
C LEU A 291 15.34 8.24 -22.24
N LYS A 292 15.70 9.00 -21.19
CA LYS A 292 16.75 10.04 -21.27
C LYS A 292 18.16 9.44 -21.41
N ASP A 293 18.41 8.32 -20.74
CA ASP A 293 19.70 7.63 -20.78
C ASP A 293 19.93 6.90 -22.11
N THR A 294 18.88 6.75 -22.93
CA THR A 294 18.93 6.05 -24.22
C THR A 294 18.86 7.03 -25.38
N LYS A 295 19.77 6.93 -26.36
CA LYS A 295 19.70 7.71 -27.61
C LYS A 295 18.62 7.13 -28.54
N ILE A 296 17.40 7.63 -28.43
CA ILE A 296 16.24 7.26 -29.27
C ILE A 296 15.60 8.48 -29.91
N SER A 297 14.96 8.30 -31.06
CA SER A 297 14.25 9.39 -31.73
C SER A 297 12.98 9.78 -30.98
N ASP A 298 12.59 11.05 -31.08
CA ASP A 298 11.34 11.56 -30.50
C ASP A 298 10.12 10.80 -30.99
N LEU A 299 10.13 10.31 -32.23
CA LEU A 299 9.08 9.48 -32.78
C LEU A 299 8.91 8.16 -31.99
N LYS A 300 10.01 7.46 -31.69
CA LYS A 300 9.96 6.22 -30.88
C LYS A 300 9.54 6.48 -29.44
N VAL A 301 9.92 7.62 -28.87
CA VAL A 301 9.45 8.05 -27.54
C VAL A 301 7.94 8.27 -27.55
N LEU A 302 7.41 8.92 -28.58
CA LEU A 302 5.97 9.13 -28.75
C LEU A 302 5.20 7.82 -28.94
N GLU A 303 5.73 6.90 -29.74
CA GLU A 303 5.18 5.54 -29.90
C GLU A 303 5.15 4.79 -28.57
N PHE A 304 6.25 4.79 -27.82
CA PHE A 304 6.29 4.19 -26.49
C PHE A 304 5.23 4.78 -25.54
N ARG A 305 5.05 6.10 -25.54
CA ARG A 305 4.00 6.75 -24.73
C ARG A 305 2.60 6.36 -25.17
N ARG A 306 2.34 6.21 -26.48
CA ARG A 306 1.06 5.68 -26.98
C ARG A 306 0.83 4.24 -26.53
N ASP A 307 1.86 3.40 -26.56
CA ASP A 307 1.79 2.03 -26.04
C ASP A 307 1.46 2.03 -24.54
N CYS A 308 2.10 2.88 -23.74
CA CYS A 308 1.77 3.06 -22.32
C CYS A 308 0.29 3.45 -22.12
N MET A 309 -0.23 4.40 -22.91
CA MET A 309 -1.65 4.78 -22.85
C MET A 309 -2.57 3.60 -23.18
N GLN A 310 -2.22 2.84 -24.21
CA GLN A 310 -3.00 1.68 -24.62
C GLN A 310 -3.00 0.59 -23.52
N GLY A 311 -1.85 0.34 -22.90
CA GLY A 311 -1.72 -0.57 -21.77
C GLY A 311 -2.59 -0.14 -20.59
N LEU A 312 -2.51 1.14 -20.17
CA LEU A 312 -3.35 1.68 -19.09
C LEU A 312 -4.84 1.60 -19.42
N THR A 313 -5.21 1.89 -20.66
CA THR A 313 -6.60 1.78 -21.14
C THR A 313 -7.10 0.33 -21.05
N ASN A 314 -6.28 -0.64 -21.46
CA ASN A 314 -6.63 -2.05 -21.37
C ASN A 314 -6.80 -2.52 -19.92
N ILE A 315 -5.92 -2.05 -19.01
CA ILE A 315 -6.04 -2.31 -17.58
C ILE A 315 -7.39 -1.79 -17.07
N VAL A 316 -7.68 -0.50 -17.28
CA VAL A 316 -8.92 0.08 -16.74
C VAL A 316 -10.15 -0.58 -17.34
N ARG A 317 -10.19 -0.86 -18.65
CA ARG A 317 -11.30 -1.58 -19.28
C ARG A 317 -11.54 -2.95 -18.65
N LYS A 318 -10.48 -3.72 -18.41
CA LYS A 318 -10.61 -5.03 -17.76
C LYS A 318 -11.07 -4.93 -16.32
N VAL A 319 -10.66 -3.90 -15.57
CA VAL A 319 -11.23 -3.63 -14.25
C VAL A 319 -12.71 -3.26 -14.36
N GLN A 320 -13.10 -2.43 -15.32
CA GLN A 320 -14.49 -2.01 -15.55
C GLN A 320 -15.40 -3.21 -15.88
N GLU A 321 -14.95 -4.16 -16.70
CA GLU A 321 -15.72 -5.34 -17.12
C GLU A 321 -16.32 -6.12 -15.94
N LYS A 322 -15.51 -6.43 -14.92
CA LYS A 322 -15.91 -7.25 -13.76
C LYS A 322 -15.85 -6.49 -12.44
N SER A 323 -15.97 -5.17 -12.48
CA SER A 323 -15.84 -4.33 -11.29
C SER A 323 -16.93 -4.60 -10.24
N PRO A 324 -16.55 -4.87 -8.97
CA PRO A 324 -17.47 -4.86 -7.83
C PRO A 324 -18.24 -3.54 -7.67
N LEU A 325 -17.71 -2.42 -8.18
CA LEU A 325 -18.38 -1.12 -8.11
C LEU A 325 -19.70 -1.07 -8.89
N LYS A 326 -19.98 -2.04 -9.77
CA LYS A 326 -21.27 -2.18 -10.46
C LYS A 326 -22.40 -2.56 -9.51
N TYR A 327 -22.11 -3.25 -8.42
CA TYR A 327 -23.09 -3.76 -7.47
C TYR A 327 -23.49 -2.69 -6.45
N ALA A 328 -24.79 -2.43 -6.32
CA ALA A 328 -25.31 -1.46 -5.37
C ALA A 328 -24.93 -1.82 -3.93
N THR A 329 -25.02 -3.11 -3.57
CA THR A 329 -24.63 -3.65 -2.27
C THR A 329 -23.19 -3.26 -1.90
N VAL A 330 -22.23 -3.45 -2.81
CA VAL A 330 -20.83 -3.08 -2.59
C VAL A 330 -20.68 -1.58 -2.33
N ARG A 331 -21.37 -0.74 -3.11
CA ARG A 331 -21.32 0.73 -2.93
C ARG A 331 -21.96 1.17 -1.62
N GLN A 332 -23.04 0.51 -1.19
CA GLN A 332 -23.78 0.83 0.03
C GLN A 332 -23.08 0.32 1.29
N MET A 333 -22.35 -0.80 1.24
CA MET A 333 -21.54 -1.31 2.37
C MET A 333 -20.52 -0.29 2.89
N ALA A 334 -20.18 0.74 2.11
CA ALA A 334 -19.38 1.87 2.56
C ALA A 334 -19.97 2.60 3.79
N CYS A 335 -21.27 2.46 4.07
CA CYS A 335 -21.88 2.99 5.28
C CYS A 335 -21.40 2.30 6.56
N LEU A 336 -20.79 1.11 6.46
CA LEU A 336 -20.22 0.38 7.58
C LEU A 336 -18.81 0.86 7.96
N ASP A 337 -18.19 1.71 7.14
CA ASP A 337 -16.97 2.43 7.50
C ASP A 337 -17.31 3.52 8.52
N CYS A 338 -16.79 3.37 9.74
CA CYS A 338 -17.01 4.31 10.84
C CYS A 338 -16.61 5.75 10.49
N SER A 339 -15.60 5.93 9.64
CA SER A 339 -15.18 7.24 9.15
C SER A 339 -16.28 7.91 8.33
N ASN A 340 -17.00 7.14 7.50
CA ASN A 340 -18.13 7.65 6.73
C ASN A 340 -19.33 7.90 7.64
N MET A 341 -19.62 7.02 8.61
CA MET A 341 -20.70 7.23 9.60
C MET A 341 -20.52 8.52 10.40
N PHE A 342 -19.28 8.89 10.67
CA PHE A 342 -18.95 10.14 11.36
C PHE A 342 -19.08 11.34 10.41
N ARG A 343 -18.50 11.27 9.21
CA ARG A 343 -18.43 12.37 8.26
C ARG A 343 -19.78 12.73 7.63
N ASP A 344 -20.58 11.73 7.27
CA ASP A 344 -21.84 11.90 6.54
C ASP A 344 -22.89 10.90 7.06
N PRO A 345 -23.46 11.18 8.24
CA PRO A 345 -24.32 10.24 8.95
C PRO A 345 -25.65 9.99 8.23
N ASP A 346 -26.21 10.99 7.56
CA ASP A 346 -27.52 10.86 6.92
C ASP A 346 -27.42 10.01 5.66
N ARG A 347 -26.38 10.20 4.84
CA ARG A 347 -26.07 9.29 3.74
C ARG A 347 -25.82 7.87 4.22
N CYS A 348 -25.09 7.68 5.33
CA CYS A 348 -24.86 6.34 5.87
C CYS A 348 -26.17 5.68 6.34
N LYS A 349 -27.09 6.45 6.95
CA LYS A 349 -28.44 5.96 7.32
C LYS A 349 -29.25 5.54 6.09
N GLU A 350 -29.20 6.29 5.00
CA GLU A 350 -29.86 5.93 3.75
C GLU A 350 -29.28 4.64 3.17
N GLN A 351 -27.95 4.54 3.11
CA GLN A 351 -27.27 3.36 2.58
C GLN A 351 -27.55 2.09 3.39
N ILE A 352 -27.53 2.17 4.73
CA ILE A 352 -27.86 0.99 5.56
C ILE A 352 -29.34 0.61 5.43
N LYS A 353 -30.26 1.57 5.26
CA LYS A 353 -31.67 1.28 4.96
C LYS A 353 -31.80 0.52 3.63
N CYS A 354 -31.10 0.98 2.58
CA CYS A 354 -31.09 0.28 1.30
C CYS A 354 -30.53 -1.14 1.42
N LEU A 355 -29.42 -1.33 2.16
CA LEU A 355 -28.89 -2.67 2.41
C LEU A 355 -29.94 -3.54 3.12
N VAL A 356 -30.49 -3.09 4.23
CA VAL A 356 -31.53 -3.84 4.97
C VAL A 356 -32.68 -4.23 4.04
N GLN A 357 -33.15 -3.31 3.19
CA GLN A 357 -34.18 -3.60 2.20
C GLN A 357 -33.76 -4.67 1.19
N THR A 358 -32.53 -4.62 0.66
CA THR A 358 -31.98 -5.67 -0.21
C THR A 358 -31.98 -7.03 0.48
N TYR A 359 -31.52 -7.11 1.73
CA TYR A 359 -31.49 -8.37 2.49
C TYR A 359 -32.90 -8.89 2.85
N LEU A 360 -33.87 -8.00 3.08
CA LEU A 360 -35.28 -8.37 3.27
C LEU A 360 -35.88 -8.97 1.98
N GLN A 361 -35.67 -8.30 0.84
CA GLN A 361 -36.15 -8.76 -0.46
C GLN A 361 -35.53 -10.11 -0.85
N ALA A 362 -34.26 -10.31 -0.49
CA ALA A 362 -33.54 -11.57 -0.71
C ALA A 362 -33.92 -12.69 0.29
N LYS A 363 -34.85 -12.42 1.24
CA LYS A 363 -35.27 -13.34 2.32
C LYS A 363 -34.10 -13.86 3.18
N GLN A 364 -33.06 -13.05 3.33
CA GLN A 364 -31.86 -13.42 4.09
C GLN A 364 -31.90 -12.97 5.57
N LEU A 365 -32.96 -12.30 5.99
CA LEU A 365 -33.16 -11.89 7.37
C LEU A 365 -34.24 -12.75 8.01
N ALA A 366 -33.84 -13.78 8.75
CA ALA A 366 -34.77 -14.72 9.40
C ALA A 366 -35.81 -14.03 10.31
N GLY A 367 -35.44 -12.90 10.94
CA GLY A 367 -36.36 -12.08 11.74
C GLY A 367 -37.12 -11.00 10.97
N GLY A 368 -37.07 -11.02 9.63
CA GLY A 368 -37.73 -10.06 8.74
C GLY A 368 -37.47 -8.61 9.12
N VAL A 369 -38.53 -7.79 9.06
CA VAL A 369 -38.48 -6.35 9.37
C VAL A 369 -37.95 -6.08 10.79
N SER A 370 -38.23 -6.96 11.74
CA SER A 370 -37.72 -6.83 13.11
C SER A 370 -36.19 -6.92 13.17
N ALA A 371 -35.61 -7.90 12.47
CA ALA A 371 -34.15 -8.01 12.33
C ALA A 371 -33.57 -6.78 11.60
N GLY A 372 -34.24 -6.29 10.57
CA GLY A 372 -33.87 -5.05 9.88
C GLY A 372 -33.79 -3.85 10.83
N ARG A 373 -34.79 -3.66 11.70
CA ARG A 373 -34.76 -2.60 12.72
C ARG A 373 -33.60 -2.75 13.70
N LYS A 374 -33.31 -3.97 14.15
CA LYS A 374 -32.15 -4.25 15.03
C LYS A 374 -30.82 -3.87 14.37
N LEU A 375 -30.65 -4.14 13.08
CA LEU A 375 -29.45 -3.73 12.33
C LEU A 375 -29.29 -2.21 12.27
N LEU A 376 -30.38 -1.47 12.05
CA LEU A 376 -30.36 0.00 12.05
C LEU A 376 -29.96 0.57 13.42
N VAL A 377 -30.49 0.00 14.51
CA VAL A 377 -30.11 0.38 15.88
C VAL A 377 -28.65 0.06 16.16
N SER A 378 -28.18 -1.13 15.75
CA SER A 378 -26.78 -1.54 15.91
C SER A 378 -25.81 -0.60 15.17
N ALA A 379 -26.14 -0.20 13.94
CA ALA A 379 -25.36 0.79 13.20
C ALA A 379 -25.30 2.15 13.93
N GLY A 380 -26.42 2.60 14.51
CA GLY A 380 -26.47 3.82 15.33
C GLY A 380 -25.61 3.72 16.61
N ALA A 381 -25.62 2.56 17.28
CA ALA A 381 -24.77 2.29 18.43
C ALA A 381 -23.27 2.28 18.04
N GLY A 382 -22.93 1.65 16.92
CA GLY A 382 -21.57 1.64 16.36
C GLY A 382 -21.03 3.05 16.11
N ARG A 383 -21.83 3.92 15.46
CA ARG A 383 -21.50 5.34 15.29
C ARG A 383 -21.24 6.05 16.62
N SER A 384 -22.09 5.81 17.61
CA SER A 384 -21.98 6.44 18.92
C SER A 384 -20.69 6.04 19.63
N ARG A 385 -20.33 4.74 19.60
CA ARG A 385 -19.05 4.23 20.11
C ARG A 385 -17.86 4.86 19.40
N TYR A 386 -17.91 4.96 18.07
CA TYR A 386 -16.82 5.56 17.31
C TYR A 386 -16.64 7.05 17.60
N ARG A 387 -17.72 7.81 17.78
CA ARG A 387 -17.65 9.22 18.20
C ARG A 387 -16.95 9.34 19.55
N ILE A 388 -17.36 8.56 20.54
CA ILE A 388 -16.73 8.54 21.88
C ILE A 388 -15.24 8.23 21.77
N PHE A 389 -14.87 7.23 20.96
CA PHE A 389 -13.47 6.90 20.71
C PHE A 389 -12.68 8.08 20.11
N LEU A 390 -13.24 8.81 19.14
CA LEU A 390 -12.59 9.99 18.56
C LEU A 390 -12.40 11.12 19.58
N ASP A 391 -13.39 11.35 20.44
CA ASP A 391 -13.30 12.35 21.51
C ASP A 391 -12.21 11.98 22.52
N GLN A 392 -12.12 10.70 22.90
CA GLN A 392 -11.05 10.17 23.75
C GLN A 392 -9.67 10.33 23.10
N GLN A 393 -9.53 10.04 21.81
CA GLN A 393 -8.26 10.20 21.10
C GLN A 393 -7.83 11.66 21.00
N ARG A 394 -8.78 12.60 20.84
CA ARG A 394 -8.49 14.03 20.88
C ARG A 394 -8.01 14.46 22.26
N ALA A 395 -8.72 14.07 23.31
CA ALA A 395 -8.34 14.38 24.68
C ALA A 395 -6.94 13.80 25.05
N ARG A 396 -6.62 12.58 24.59
CA ARG A 396 -5.29 11.98 24.76
C ARG A 396 -4.21 12.80 24.07
N LYS A 397 -4.38 13.16 22.80
CA LYS A 397 -3.42 13.99 22.07
C LYS A 397 -3.19 15.36 22.72
N GLU A 398 -4.26 15.98 23.23
CA GLU A 398 -4.15 17.25 23.96
C GLU A 398 -3.38 17.08 25.27
N SER A 399 -3.63 16.00 26.01
CA SER A 399 -2.91 15.66 27.25
C SER A 399 -1.43 15.35 26.98
N GLU A 400 -1.12 14.56 25.95
CA GLU A 400 0.23 14.25 25.50
C GLU A 400 0.98 15.53 25.09
N ALA A 401 0.33 16.41 24.33
CA ALA A 401 0.92 17.69 23.93
C ALA A 401 1.18 18.61 25.13
N ARG A 402 0.29 18.65 26.13
CA ARG A 402 0.50 19.40 27.38
C ARG A 402 1.66 18.82 28.18
N THR A 403 1.71 17.50 28.33
CA THR A 403 2.80 16.79 29.03
C THR A 403 4.14 17.05 28.36
N GLN A 404 4.20 16.96 27.03
CA GLN A 404 5.43 17.22 26.28
C GLN A 404 5.89 18.67 26.43
N LYS A 405 4.96 19.64 26.37
CA LYS A 405 5.29 21.06 26.61
C LYS A 405 5.85 21.28 28.01
N ARG A 406 5.25 20.66 29.03
CA ARG A 406 5.72 20.75 30.42
C ARG A 406 7.11 20.13 30.57
N LYS A 407 7.35 18.95 29.99
CA LYS A 407 8.67 18.29 30.01
C LYS A 407 9.76 19.17 29.38
N LEU A 408 9.50 19.77 28.23
CA LEU A 408 10.45 20.69 27.58
C LEU A 408 10.74 21.92 28.45
N ALA A 409 9.73 22.44 29.15
CA ALA A 409 9.91 23.55 30.08
C ALA A 409 10.70 23.14 31.34
N GLU A 410 10.51 21.92 31.85
CA GLU A 410 11.28 21.34 32.97
C GLU A 410 12.76 21.10 32.57
N GLU A 411 13.01 20.58 31.38
CA GLU A 411 14.36 20.40 30.81
C GLU A 411 15.06 21.76 30.65
N TYR A 412 14.37 22.75 30.08
CA TYR A 412 14.90 24.10 29.94
C TYR A 412 15.20 24.77 31.29
N LEU A 413 14.33 24.61 32.29
CA LEU A 413 14.57 25.10 33.64
C LEU A 413 15.78 24.42 34.29
N THR A 414 15.99 23.13 34.02
CA THR A 414 17.16 22.37 34.49
C THR A 414 18.45 22.89 33.85
N ASP A 415 18.42 23.18 32.54
CA ASP A 415 19.55 23.78 31.84
C ASP A 415 19.88 25.18 32.36
N LEU A 416 18.87 26.01 32.66
CA LEU A 416 19.07 27.31 33.29
C LEU A 416 19.69 27.19 34.67
N LYS A 417 19.23 26.23 35.50
CA LYS A 417 19.83 25.96 36.82
C LYS A 417 21.29 25.52 36.70
N ARG A 418 21.63 24.67 35.73
CA ARG A 418 23.02 24.28 35.46
C ARG A 418 23.85 25.50 35.03
N LYS A 419 23.32 26.32 34.12
CA LYS A 419 23.97 27.58 33.69
C LYS A 419 24.21 28.52 34.87
N LYS A 420 23.25 28.67 35.77
CA LYS A 420 23.40 29.44 37.02
C LYS A 420 24.60 28.97 37.82
N THR A 421 24.68 27.66 38.11
CA THR A 421 25.79 27.08 38.87
C THR A 421 27.13 27.37 38.20
N THR A 422 27.25 27.11 36.88
CA THR A 422 28.49 27.36 36.14
C THR A 422 28.89 28.84 36.14
N VAL A 423 27.96 29.76 35.89
CA VAL A 423 28.24 31.20 35.89
C VAL A 423 28.67 31.69 37.28
N GLN A 424 28.05 31.15 38.34
CA GLN A 424 28.39 31.45 39.73
C GLN A 424 29.80 30.95 40.09
N GLU A 425 30.16 29.72 39.70
CA GLU A 425 31.50 29.16 39.91
C GLU A 425 32.57 29.98 39.18
N VAL A 426 32.33 30.31 37.91
CA VAL A 426 33.25 31.13 37.10
C VAL A 426 33.43 32.53 37.72
N SER A 427 32.34 33.18 38.12
CA SER A 427 32.40 34.49 38.78
C SER A 427 33.22 34.45 40.07
N THR A 428 33.03 33.41 40.88
CA THR A 428 33.75 33.20 42.14
C THR A 428 35.23 32.92 41.90
N CYS A 429 35.58 32.12 40.88
CA CYS A 429 36.96 31.83 40.51
C CYS A 429 37.68 33.11 40.05
N LEU A 430 37.06 33.87 39.15
CA LEU A 430 37.60 35.14 38.66
C LEU A 430 37.82 36.16 39.80
N ALA A 431 36.91 36.22 40.78
CA ALA A 431 37.06 37.08 41.94
C ALA A 431 38.25 36.64 42.83
N ARG A 432 38.36 35.34 43.11
CA ARG A 432 39.48 34.78 43.90
C ARG A 432 40.83 35.01 43.21
N GLU A 433 40.92 34.76 41.91
CA GLU A 433 42.14 35.02 41.13
C GLU A 433 42.50 36.51 41.12
N ALA A 434 41.51 37.39 40.99
CA ALA A 434 41.73 38.83 41.08
C ALA A 434 42.28 39.24 42.46
N ASP A 435 41.76 38.67 43.55
CA ASP A 435 42.24 38.93 44.91
C ASP A 435 43.65 38.36 45.14
N MET A 436 43.96 37.17 44.62
CA MET A 436 45.31 36.60 44.68
C MET A 436 46.32 37.48 43.95
N LEU A 437 46.00 37.95 42.73
CA LEU A 437 46.89 38.86 41.98
C LEU A 437 47.06 40.21 42.68
N ALA A 438 46.02 40.71 43.35
CA ALA A 438 46.12 41.94 44.14
C ALA A 438 47.05 41.77 45.35
N LYS A 439 46.93 40.65 46.08
CA LYS A 439 47.85 40.32 47.18
C LYS A 439 49.28 40.08 46.71
N GLU A 440 49.47 39.38 45.58
CA GLU A 440 50.80 39.14 45.01
C GLU A 440 51.49 40.45 44.59
N ALA A 441 50.71 41.49 44.25
CA ALA A 441 51.26 42.80 43.91
C ALA A 441 51.85 43.53 45.14
N GLU A 442 51.41 43.21 46.36
CA GLU A 442 51.94 43.78 47.60
C GLU A 442 53.41 43.37 47.79
N GLY A 443 54.31 44.34 47.96
CA GLY A 443 55.74 44.10 48.15
C GLY A 443 56.56 43.81 46.87
N LYS A 444 55.98 43.96 45.66
CA LYS A 444 56.71 43.86 44.39
C LYS A 444 57.23 45.22 43.91
N SER A 445 58.20 45.22 42.99
CA SER A 445 58.71 46.44 42.34
C SER A 445 57.59 47.19 41.60
N VAL A 446 57.71 48.52 41.50
CA VAL A 446 56.66 49.40 40.93
C VAL A 446 56.14 48.93 39.57
N SER A 447 57.03 48.50 38.66
CA SER A 447 56.61 48.02 37.33
C SER A 447 55.84 46.69 37.40
N LYS A 448 56.24 45.77 38.28
CA LYS A 448 55.60 44.46 38.43
C LYS A 448 54.28 44.56 39.17
N MET A 449 54.20 45.44 40.17
CA MET A 449 52.98 45.79 40.89
C MET A 449 51.91 46.32 39.92
N ALA A 450 52.25 47.30 39.07
CA ALA A 450 51.31 47.87 38.10
C ALA A 450 50.76 46.83 37.11
N GLN A 451 51.61 45.89 36.64
CA GLN A 451 51.17 44.79 35.77
C GLN A 451 50.19 43.83 36.45
N LEU A 452 50.47 43.42 37.69
CA LEU A 452 49.61 42.51 38.45
C LEU A 452 48.26 43.17 38.81
N LEU A 453 48.27 44.44 39.18
CA LEU A 453 47.05 45.21 39.45
C LEU A 453 46.20 45.41 38.18
N SER A 454 46.81 45.63 37.02
CA SER A 454 46.09 45.72 35.75
C SER A 454 45.36 44.42 35.40
N LYS A 455 46.03 43.26 35.58
CA LYS A 455 45.42 41.94 35.40
C LYS A 455 44.32 41.67 36.43
N SER A 456 44.55 41.99 37.71
CA SER A 456 43.54 41.90 38.76
C SER A 456 42.28 42.70 38.40
N ASN A 457 42.44 43.96 37.96
CA ASN A 457 41.33 44.81 37.54
C ASN A 457 40.59 44.25 36.32
N ALA A 458 41.28 43.65 35.35
CA ALA A 458 40.64 42.98 34.23
C ALA A 458 39.79 41.79 34.67
N LEU A 459 40.29 40.95 35.59
CA LEU A 459 39.52 39.83 36.16
C LEU A 459 38.34 40.31 37.02
N ARG A 460 38.49 41.41 37.76
CA ARG A 460 37.36 42.05 38.49
C ARG A 460 36.26 42.52 37.55
N ARG A 461 36.61 43.11 36.39
CA ARG A 461 35.63 43.50 35.37
C ARG A 461 34.90 42.29 34.79
N ALA A 462 35.63 41.24 34.42
CA ALA A 462 35.04 39.99 33.92
C ALA A 462 34.14 39.32 34.96
N SER A 463 34.55 39.30 36.25
CA SER A 463 33.72 38.79 37.34
C SER A 463 32.42 39.60 37.52
N LYS A 464 32.51 40.94 37.41
CA LYS A 464 31.34 41.83 37.45
C LYS A 464 30.37 41.59 36.28
N GLU A 465 30.88 41.34 35.08
CA GLU A 465 30.08 40.95 33.92
C GLU A 465 29.37 39.60 34.15
N LYS A 466 30.07 38.61 34.71
CA LYS A 466 29.46 37.32 35.09
C LYS A 466 28.42 37.44 36.19
N LEU A 467 28.58 38.35 37.16
CA LEU A 467 27.54 38.65 38.15
C LEU A 467 26.29 39.26 37.51
N ALA A 468 26.44 40.11 36.50
CA ALA A 468 25.31 40.66 35.75
C ALA A 468 24.59 39.59 34.92
N GLU A 469 25.34 38.66 34.30
CA GLU A 469 24.78 37.48 33.63
C GLU A 469 24.03 36.58 34.63
N LEU A 470 24.60 36.35 35.82
CA LEU A 470 24.00 35.53 36.87
C LEU A 470 22.62 36.05 37.27
N LYS A 471 22.49 37.37 37.51
CA LYS A 471 21.19 37.99 37.84
C LYS A 471 20.14 37.75 36.76
N LYS A 472 20.51 37.90 35.48
CA LYS A 472 19.59 37.62 34.35
C LYS A 472 19.14 36.16 34.33
N VAL A 473 20.07 35.23 34.55
CA VAL A 473 19.73 33.80 34.60
C VAL A 473 18.82 33.48 35.81
N GLU A 474 19.04 34.12 36.96
CA GLU A 474 18.17 33.96 38.14
C GLU A 474 16.76 34.50 37.94
N GLU A 475 16.62 35.65 37.28
CA GLU A 475 15.33 36.20 36.85
C GLU A 475 14.61 35.24 35.89
N GLU A 476 15.32 34.72 34.89
CA GLU A 476 14.78 33.78 33.90
C GLU A 476 14.35 32.44 34.54
N ILE A 477 15.12 31.91 35.50
CA ILE A 477 14.74 30.74 36.31
C ILE A 477 13.45 31.00 37.08
N THR A 478 13.30 32.20 37.66
CA THR A 478 12.13 32.57 38.45
C THR A 478 10.88 32.64 37.56
N VAL A 479 10.98 33.35 36.43
CA VAL A 479 9.89 33.45 35.44
C VAL A 479 9.50 32.07 34.91
N LYS A 480 10.47 31.26 34.48
CA LYS A 480 10.18 29.90 33.97
C LYS A 480 9.64 28.97 35.05
N GLY A 481 10.09 29.09 36.29
CA GLY A 481 9.53 28.36 37.42
C GLY A 481 8.07 28.72 37.70
N ASP A 482 7.71 30.00 37.60
CA ASP A 482 6.32 30.47 37.74
C ASP A 482 5.43 30.03 36.59
N GLU A 483 5.93 30.09 35.36
CA GLU A 483 5.22 29.54 34.20
C GLU A 483 4.95 28.04 34.40
N LEU A 484 5.95 27.27 34.85
CA LEU A 484 5.81 25.84 35.08
C LEU A 484 4.77 25.51 36.16
N ARG A 485 4.67 26.32 37.22
CA ARG A 485 3.65 26.16 38.27
C ARG A 485 2.22 26.36 37.76
N LYS A 486 2.06 27.12 36.67
CA LYS A 486 0.76 27.45 36.06
C LYS A 486 0.37 26.51 34.91
N MET A 487 1.29 25.64 34.47
CA MET A 487 1.10 24.62 33.43
C MET A 487 0.59 23.29 33.99
#